data_AF-A0A7X1I260-F1
#
_entry.id   AF-A0A7X1I260-F1
#
_cell.length_a   1.000
_cell.length_b   1.000
_cell.length_c   1.000
_cell.angle_alpha   90.00
_cell.angle_beta   90.00
_cell.angle_gamma   90.00
#
_symmetry.space_group_name_H-M   'P 1'
#
loop_
_entity.id
_entity.type
_entity.pdbx_description
1 polymer ?
#
loop_
_entity_poly.entity_id
_entity_poly.type
_entity_poly.pdbx_seq_one_letter_code
_entity_poly.pdbx_strand_id
1 'polypeptide(L)'
;MAVACGGSDSAVDTSRLTDPEKQWVEFSYAHERNDQVKRTWEELSADGVKSYLRRQRPRLCGDTAALMRSLKDAGYTAEDMQEYEEKTEELICSHL
;
A
#
# COMPACT_ATOMS: atom_id res chain seq x y z
N MET A 1 -15.65 -4.20 25.31
CA MET A 1 -14.33 -3.71 24.86
C MET A 1 -13.56 -4.90 24.30
N ALA A 2 -12.91 -4.70 23.16
CA ALA A 2 -11.91 -5.57 22.52
C ALA A 2 -12.39 -6.94 22.02
N VAL A 3 -12.49 -7.10 20.68
CA VAL A 3 -11.65 -8.04 19.90
C VAL A 3 -11.47 -7.44 18.50
N ALA A 4 -10.55 -6.50 18.34
CA ALA A 4 -10.00 -6.18 17.02
C ALA A 4 -8.83 -7.16 16.77
N CYS A 5 -9.17 -8.41 16.49
CA CYS A 5 -8.23 -9.39 15.95
C CYS A 5 -8.63 -9.67 14.49
N GLY A 6 -8.71 -8.61 13.69
CA GLY A 6 -8.56 -8.74 12.25
C GLY A 6 -7.07 -8.78 11.98
N GLY A 7 -6.43 -9.92 12.26
CA GLY A 7 -5.09 -10.18 11.76
C GLY A 7 -5.22 -10.30 10.26
N SER A 8 -5.03 -9.21 9.53
CA SER A 8 -4.75 -9.27 8.10
C SER A 8 -3.43 -10.02 7.99
N ASP A 9 -3.52 -11.30 7.66
CA ASP A 9 -2.40 -12.23 7.47
C ASP A 9 -1.68 -11.88 6.15
N SER A 10 -1.23 -10.63 6.00
CA SER A 10 -0.33 -10.28 4.92
C SER A 10 0.99 -10.99 5.23
N ALA A 11 1.50 -11.80 4.30
CA ALA A 11 2.81 -12.43 4.44
C ALA A 11 3.98 -11.42 4.43
N VAL A 12 3.67 -10.12 4.32
CA VAL A 12 4.61 -9.01 4.36
C VAL A 12 4.98 -8.66 5.80
N ASP A 13 6.27 -8.57 6.10
CA ASP A 13 6.75 -8.13 7.41
C ASP A 13 6.59 -6.60 7.58
N THR A 14 5.52 -6.19 8.26
CA THR A 14 5.19 -4.78 8.50
C THR A 14 5.58 -4.29 9.89
N SER A 15 6.35 -5.06 10.66
CA SER A 15 6.64 -4.81 12.08
C SER A 15 7.36 -3.48 12.39
N ARG A 16 8.01 -2.86 11.39
CA ARG A 16 8.73 -1.56 11.48
C ARG A 16 7.93 -0.36 10.98
N LEU A 17 6.70 -0.57 10.50
CA LEU A 17 5.81 0.46 9.97
C LEU A 17 4.95 1.08 11.07
N THR A 18 4.47 2.31 10.85
CA THR A 18 3.39 2.91 11.67
C THR A 18 2.05 2.27 11.34
N ASP A 19 1.04 2.43 12.20
CA ASP A 19 -0.27 1.81 11.95
C ASP A 19 -0.93 2.27 10.63
N PRO A 20 -0.89 3.55 10.22
CA PRO A 20 -1.34 3.96 8.88
C PRO A 20 -0.54 3.29 7.75
N GLU A 21 0.78 3.20 7.89
CA GLU A 21 1.64 2.56 6.88
C GLU A 21 1.34 1.06 6.76
N LYS A 22 1.07 0.37 7.88
CA LYS A 22 0.64 -1.05 7.87
C LYS A 22 -0.67 -1.22 7.13
N GLN A 23 -1.68 -0.41 7.45
CA GLN A 23 -2.99 -0.47 6.78
C GLN A 23 -2.86 -0.25 5.28
N TRP A 24 -2.00 0.69 4.85
CA TRP A 24 -1.77 0.92 3.43
C TRP A 24 -1.08 -0.27 2.75
N VAL A 25 -0.11 -0.91 3.41
CA VAL A 25 0.56 -2.11 2.89
C VAL A 25 -0.41 -3.29 2.78
N GLU A 26 -1.24 -3.51 3.79
CA GLU A 26 -2.27 -4.55 3.76
C GLU A 26 -3.28 -4.33 2.62
N PHE A 27 -3.77 -3.09 2.49
CA PHE A 27 -4.67 -2.70 1.40
C PHE A 27 -4.03 -2.90 0.02
N SER A 28 -2.84 -2.35 -0.18
CA SER A 28 -2.13 -2.44 -1.46
C SER A 28 -1.77 -3.88 -1.81
N TYR A 29 -1.33 -4.70 -0.84
CA TYR A 29 -1.03 -6.11 -1.07
C TYR A 29 -2.28 -6.91 -1.42
N ALA A 30 -3.42 -6.67 -0.75
CA ALA A 30 -4.68 -7.35 -1.07
C ALA A 30 -5.15 -7.04 -2.51
N HIS A 31 -4.94 -5.81 -2.96
CA HIS A 31 -5.35 -5.32 -4.29
C HIS A 31 -4.26 -5.45 -5.35
N GLU A 32 -3.04 -5.90 -5.02
CA GLU A 32 -1.96 -6.07 -5.98
C GLU A 32 -2.29 -7.23 -6.94
N ARG A 33 -2.25 -6.93 -8.24
CA ARG A 33 -2.58 -7.88 -9.32
C ARG A 33 -1.32 -8.52 -9.91
N ASN A 34 -0.15 -7.98 -9.59
CA ASN A 34 1.14 -8.48 -10.04
C ASN A 34 1.77 -9.40 -8.98
N ASP A 35 1.72 -10.71 -9.25
CA ASP A 35 2.29 -11.74 -8.37
C ASP A 35 3.81 -11.57 -8.12
N GLN A 36 4.54 -11.00 -9.08
CA GLN A 36 5.97 -10.73 -8.90
C GLN A 36 6.19 -9.61 -7.89
N VAL A 37 5.33 -8.58 -7.91
CA VAL A 37 5.36 -7.51 -6.91
C VAL A 37 5.00 -8.10 -5.55
N LYS A 38 3.93 -8.90 -5.44
CA LYS A 38 3.56 -9.58 -4.18
C LYS A 38 4.72 -10.37 -3.58
N ARG A 39 5.36 -11.25 -4.34
CA ARG A 39 6.53 -12.03 -3.87
C ARG A 39 7.68 -11.13 -3.44
N THR A 40 7.93 -10.04 -4.17
CA THR A 40 8.98 -9.09 -3.79
C THR A 40 8.70 -8.50 -2.41
N TRP A 41 7.44 -8.17 -2.08
CA TRP A 41 7.09 -7.68 -0.75
C TRP A 41 7.23 -8.75 0.34
N GLU A 42 6.87 -10.00 0.05
CA GLU A 42 7.00 -11.14 0.97
C GLU A 42 8.46 -11.47 1.32
N GLU A 43 9.38 -11.26 0.37
CA GLU A 43 10.82 -11.52 0.57
C GLU A 43 11.55 -10.39 1.31
N LEU A 44 10.93 -9.22 1.49
CA LEU A 44 11.55 -8.10 2.19
C LEU A 44 11.46 -8.25 3.71
N SER A 45 12.55 -7.90 4.40
CA SER A 45 12.50 -7.67 5.85
C SER A 45 11.69 -6.42 6.19
N ALA A 46 11.28 -6.27 7.46
CA ALA A 46 10.59 -5.08 7.93
C ALA A 46 11.26 -3.74 7.54
N ASP A 47 12.59 -3.67 7.63
CA ASP A 47 13.35 -2.48 7.22
C ASP A 47 13.36 -2.29 5.69
N GLY A 48 13.35 -3.41 4.95
CA GLY A 48 13.19 -3.43 3.50
C GLY A 48 11.83 -2.90 3.05
N VAL A 49 10.76 -3.36 3.69
CA VAL A 49 9.38 -2.90 3.49
C VAL A 49 9.26 -1.40 3.76
N LYS A 50 9.77 -0.94 4.90
CA LYS A 50 9.79 0.50 5.24
C LYS A 50 10.56 1.34 4.23
N SER A 51 11.70 0.85 3.76
CA SER A 51 12.52 1.53 2.76
C SER A 51 11.82 1.55 1.39
N TYR A 52 11.12 0.47 1.04
CA TYR A 52 10.34 0.38 -0.19
C TYR A 52 9.20 1.41 -0.20
N LEU A 53 8.42 1.47 0.88
CA LEU A 53 7.35 2.46 1.03
C LEU A 53 7.88 3.90 0.95
N ARG A 54 9.00 4.20 1.62
CA ARG A 54 9.65 5.52 1.54
C ARG A 54 10.06 5.90 0.12
N ARG A 55 10.49 4.94 -0.71
CA ARG A 55 10.82 5.18 -2.13
C ARG A 55 9.58 5.38 -3.00
N GLN A 56 8.46 4.75 -2.64
CA GLN A 56 7.20 4.90 -3.38
C GLN A 56 6.45 6.18 -3.01
N ARG A 57 6.56 6.66 -1.76
CA ARG A 57 5.84 7.83 -1.25
C ARG A 57 5.83 9.05 -2.19
N PRO A 58 6.94 9.46 -2.85
CA PRO A 58 6.90 10.59 -3.80
C PRO A 58 6.04 10.35 -5.04
N ARG A 59 5.87 9.09 -5.47
CA ARG A 59 4.98 8.73 -6.58
C ARG A 59 3.53 8.66 -6.12
N LEU A 60 3.30 8.19 -4.91
CA LEU A 60 1.99 8.06 -4.29
C LEU A 60 1.38 9.43 -3.95
N CYS A 61 2.18 10.34 -3.41
CA CYS A 61 1.77 11.68 -2.97
C CYS A 61 2.13 12.80 -3.95
N GLY A 62 2.57 12.44 -5.15
CA GLY A 62 3.01 13.37 -6.17
C GLY A 62 1.88 13.79 -7.08
N ASP A 63 1.99 13.44 -8.36
CA ASP A 63 0.97 13.71 -9.36
C ASP A 63 -0.12 12.63 -9.32
N THR A 64 -1.27 12.96 -8.73
CA THR A 64 -2.47 12.10 -8.68
C THR A 64 -2.89 11.63 -10.07
N ALA A 65 -2.80 12.48 -11.10
CA ALA A 65 -3.16 12.07 -12.46
C ALA A 65 -2.18 11.03 -13.05
N ALA A 66 -0.91 11.07 -12.64
CA ALA A 66 0.05 10.03 -12.99
C ALA A 66 -0.23 8.71 -12.25
N LEU A 67 -0.58 8.78 -10.96
CA LEU A 67 -0.99 7.61 -10.17
C LEU A 67 -2.22 6.94 -10.80
N MET A 68 -3.28 7.70 -11.06
CA MET A 68 -4.51 7.19 -11.68
C MET A 68 -4.26 6.56 -13.05
N ARG A 69 -3.41 7.16 -13.89
CA ARG A 69 -3.00 6.56 -15.17
C ARG A 69 -2.30 5.22 -14.97
N SER A 70 -1.36 5.13 -14.02
CA SER A 70 -0.64 3.89 -13.75
C SER A 70 -1.55 2.76 -13.25
N LEU A 71 -2.53 3.07 -12.39
CA LEU A 71 -3.52 2.10 -11.91
C LEU A 71 -4.43 1.64 -13.06
N LYS A 72 -4.90 2.57 -13.90
CA LYS A 72 -5.68 2.23 -15.09
C LYS A 72 -4.91 1.29 -16.03
N ASP A 73 -3.64 1.58 -16.29
CA ASP A 73 -2.77 0.76 -17.15
C ASP A 73 -2.50 -0.63 -16.55
N ALA A 74 -2.50 -0.74 -15.22
CA ALA A 74 -2.43 -2.01 -14.49
C ALA A 74 -3.77 -2.77 -14.42
N GLY A 75 -4.85 -2.23 -15.00
CA GLY A 75 -6.15 -2.89 -15.11
C GLY A 75 -7.06 -2.73 -13.88
N TYR A 76 -6.81 -1.72 -13.04
CA TYR A 76 -7.69 -1.37 -11.93
C TYR A 76 -9.01 -0.77 -12.44
N THR A 77 -10.10 -1.04 -11.74
CA THR A 77 -11.40 -0.45 -12.07
C THR A 77 -11.46 1.01 -11.62
N ALA A 78 -12.44 1.77 -12.10
CA ALA A 78 -12.62 3.16 -11.64
C ALA A 78 -12.92 3.24 -10.13
N GLU A 79 -13.62 2.25 -9.58
CA GLU A 79 -13.89 2.12 -8.15
C GLU A 79 -12.59 1.83 -7.38
N ASP A 80 -11.82 0.84 -7.83
CA ASP A 80 -10.53 0.51 -7.20
C ASP A 80 -9.58 1.71 -7.22
N MET A 81 -9.55 2.47 -8.33
CA MET A 81 -8.70 3.64 -8.49
C MET A 81 -9.07 4.74 -7.50
N GLN A 82 -10.36 5.01 -7.32
CA GLN A 82 -10.84 5.99 -6.35
C GLN A 82 -10.50 5.54 -4.92
N GLU A 83 -10.73 4.28 -4.57
CA GLU A 83 -10.36 3.76 -3.26
C GLU A 83 -8.85 3.85 -3.02
N TYR A 84 -8.03 3.57 -4.04
CA TYR A 84 -6.57 3.68 -3.96
C TYR A 84 -6.11 5.12 -3.73
N GLU A 85 -6.76 6.10 -4.37
CA GLU A 85 -6.53 7.54 -4.14
C GLU A 85 -6.83 7.91 -2.70
N GLU A 86 -8.04 7.59 -2.22
CA GLU A 86 -8.51 7.91 -0.88
C GLU A 86 -7.60 7.29 0.19
N LYS A 87 -7.27 6.01 0.05
CA LYS A 87 -6.37 5.29 0.97
C LYS A 87 -4.95 5.82 0.95
N THR A 88 -4.45 6.21 -0.22
CA THR A 88 -3.11 6.78 -0.35
C THR A 88 -3.04 8.15 0.34
N GLU A 89 -4.03 8.99 0.11
CA GLU A 89 -4.09 10.32 0.74
C GLU A 89 -4.25 10.21 2.26
N GLU A 90 -5.18 9.36 2.73
CA GLU A 90 -5.47 9.14 4.15
C GLU A 90 -4.25 8.56 4.89
N LEU A 91 -3.66 7.48 4.37
CA LEU A 91 -2.74 6.64 5.14
C LEU A 91 -1.26 6.97 4.90
N ILE A 92 -0.92 7.59 3.77
CA ILE A 92 0.48 7.85 3.38
C ILE A 92 0.78 9.34 3.26
N CYS A 93 -0.07 10.13 2.60
CA CYS A 93 0.26 11.52 2.25
C CYS A 93 -0.12 12.53 3.34
N SER A 94 -1.20 12.28 4.08
CA SER A 94 -1.66 13.14 5.19
C SER A 94 -0.84 12.98 6.49
N HIS A 95 0.04 11.98 6.55
CA HIS A 95 0.86 11.65 7.74
C HIS A 95 2.32 12.15 7.62
N LEU A 96 2.52 13.33 7.01
CA LEU A 96 3.81 14.00 6.85
C LEU A 96 4.35 14.61 8.15
#